data_AF-A0A917Z6J4-F1
#
_entry.id   AF-A0A917Z6J4-F1
#
_cell.length_a   1.000
_cell.length_b   1.000
_cell.length_c   1.000
_cell.angle_alpha   90.00
_cell.angle_beta   90.00
_cell.angle_gamma   90.00
#
_symmetry.space_group_name_H-M   'P 1'
#
loop_
_entity.id
_entity.type
_entity.pdbx_description
1 polymer ?
#
loop_
_entity_poly.entity_id
_entity_poly.type
_entity_poly.pdbx_seq_one_letter_code
_entity_poly.pdbx_strand_id
1 'polypeptide(L)'
;MKKSTVWLYIGLAFWLLGGTLLVLEHHFYQYVDVHGVLHESLFMPLGVLSFVLGGCVLSVTLLYRLLSHLKTYPDPSDKSC
;
A
#
# COMPACT_ATOMS: atom_id res chain seq x y z
N MET A 1 7.26 -20.66 5.22
CA MET A 1 6.35 -19.51 5.04
C MET A 1 5.79 -19.54 3.62
N LYS A 2 4.47 -19.39 3.41
CA LYS A 2 3.91 -19.29 2.04
C LYS A 2 4.44 -18.01 1.40
N LYS A 3 5.02 -18.09 0.20
CA LYS A 3 5.61 -16.94 -0.52
C LYS A 3 4.64 -15.75 -0.60
N SER A 4 3.34 -16.00 -0.82
CA SER A 4 2.28 -14.98 -0.86
C SER A 4 2.16 -14.15 0.43
N THR A 5 2.39 -14.75 1.60
CA THR A 5 2.31 -14.02 2.88
C THR A 5 3.48 -13.05 3.06
N VAL A 6 4.67 -13.38 2.52
CA VAL A 6 5.84 -12.49 2.58
C VAL A 6 5.60 -11.20 1.80
N TRP A 7 5.02 -11.30 0.60
CA TRP A 7 4.66 -10.13 -0.21
C TRP A 7 3.64 -9.21 0.47
N LEU A 8 2.69 -9.77 1.23
CA LEU A 8 1.76 -8.97 2.04
C LEU A 8 2.49 -8.19 3.13
N TYR A 9 3.42 -8.82 3.86
CA TYR A 9 4.19 -8.13 4.88
C TYR A 9 5.09 -7.03 4.31
N ILE A 10 5.73 -7.28 3.16
CA ILE A 10 6.55 -6.27 2.47
C ILE A 10 5.68 -5.09 2.02
N GLY A 11 4.54 -5.36 1.37
CA GLY A 11 3.61 -4.31 0.96
C GLY A 11 3.07 -3.51 2.14
N LEU A 12 2.72 -4.18 3.24
CA LEU A 12 2.27 -3.55 4.48
C LEU A 12 3.36 -2.65 5.08
N ALA A 13 4.59 -3.13 5.15
CA ALA A 13 5.72 -2.37 5.68
C ALA A 13 5.97 -1.10 4.86
N PHE A 14 6.00 -1.20 3.52
CA PHE A 14 6.15 -0.03 2.64
C PHE A 14 4.99 0.96 2.74
N TRP A 15 3.77 0.45 2.87
CA TRP A 15 2.58 1.28 3.00
C TRP A 15 2.58 2.04 4.33
N LEU A 16 2.89 1.36 5.44
CA LEU A 16 3.03 1.99 6.75
C LEU A 16 4.18 2.99 6.77
N LEU A 17 5.34 2.63 6.22
CA LEU A 17 6.50 3.53 6.11
C LEU A 17 6.14 4.81 5.33
N GLY A 18 5.50 4.66 4.16
CA GLY A 18 5.07 5.79 3.35
C GLY A 18 4.04 6.67 4.07
N GLY A 19 3.08 6.07 4.77
CA GLY A 19 2.12 6.78 5.59
C GLY A 19 2.77 7.56 6.74
N THR A 20 3.71 6.95 7.46
CA THR A 20 4.46 7.61 8.53
C THR A 20 5.28 8.78 8.01
N LEU A 21 5.95 8.63 6.86
CA LEU A 21 6.71 9.71 6.23
C LEU A 21 5.81 10.87 5.81
N LEU A 22 4.63 10.61 5.25
CA LEU A 22 3.65 11.64 4.90
C LEU A 22 3.10 12.39 6.12
N VAL A 23 2.80 11.67 7.21
CA VAL A 23 2.36 12.30 8.47
C VAL A 23 3.46 13.17 9.06
N LEU A 24 4.71 12.67 9.03
CA LEU A 24 5.86 13.41 9.53
C LEU A 24 6.11 14.67 8.69
N GLU A 25 6.01 14.58 7.37
CA GLU A 25 6.11 15.71 6.45
C GLU A 25 5.10 16.79 6.80
N HIS A 26 3.82 16.40 6.88
CA HIS A 26 2.74 17.33 7.16
C HIS A 26 2.90 18.03 8.52
N HIS A 27 3.38 17.31 9.54
CA HIS A 27 3.45 17.84 10.89
C HIS A 27 4.70 18.67 11.19
N PHE A 28 5.86 18.27 10.63
CA PHE A 28 7.16 18.86 11.00
C PHE A 28 7.81 19.67 9.89
N TYR A 29 7.58 19.32 8.63
CA TYR A 29 8.39 19.82 7.52
C TYR A 29 7.62 20.72 6.56
N GLN A 30 6.30 20.64 6.54
CA GLN A 30 5.46 21.50 5.72
C GLN A 30 5.18 22.82 6.44
N TYR A 31 6.00 23.84 6.18
CA TYR A 31 5.76 25.21 6.67
C TYR A 31 5.96 26.26 5.58
N VAL A 32 5.30 27.40 5.78
CA VAL A 32 5.41 28.57 4.88
C VAL A 32 6.30 29.59 5.56
N ASP A 33 7.36 30.01 4.87
CA ASP A 33 8.28 31.02 5.37
C ASP A 33 7.66 32.44 5.33
N VAL A 34 8.30 33.42 5.97
CA VAL A 34 7.89 34.84 6.00
C VAL A 34 7.77 35.46 4.60
N HIS A 35 8.44 34.88 3.61
CA HIS A 35 8.35 35.27 2.20
C HIS A 35 7.23 34.57 1.43
N GLY A 36 6.38 33.77 2.10
CA GLY A 36 5.31 33.00 1.47
C GLY A 36 5.80 31.79 0.68
N VAL A 37 7.06 31.40 0.83
CA VAL A 37 7.64 30.24 0.14
C VAL A 37 7.36 28.99 0.96
N LEU A 38 6.82 27.97 0.29
CA LEU A 38 6.61 26.66 0.88
C LEU A 38 7.97 25.94 0.97
N HIS A 39 8.39 25.63 2.19
CA HIS A 39 9.49 24.72 2.40
C HIS A 39 8.92 23.32 2.61
N GLU A 40 9.36 22.40 1.76
CA GLU A 40 9.01 20.99 1.78
C GLU A 40 10.29 20.17 1.86
N SER A 41 10.20 18.97 2.44
CA SER A 41 11.33 18.07 2.57
C SER A 41 11.24 16.92 1.57
N LEU A 42 12.33 16.17 1.46
CA LEU A 42 12.38 14.94 0.68
C LEU A 42 11.41 13.85 1.22
N PHE A 43 10.87 14.00 2.43
CA PHE A 43 9.88 13.04 2.95
C PHE A 43 8.56 13.07 2.19
N MET A 44 8.18 14.16 1.54
CA MET A 44 6.98 14.18 0.68
C MET A 44 7.14 13.23 -0.53
N PRO A 45 8.12 13.41 -1.44
CA PRO A 45 8.27 12.51 -2.59
C PRO A 45 8.58 11.07 -2.17
N LEU A 46 9.41 10.84 -1.14
CA LEU A 46 9.70 9.50 -0.64
C LEU A 46 8.48 8.84 0.01
N GLY A 47 7.71 9.59 0.79
CA GLY A 47 6.49 9.14 1.44
C GLY A 47 5.43 8.74 0.41
N VAL A 48 5.18 9.58 -0.58
CA VAL A 48 4.25 9.27 -1.69
C VAL A 48 4.71 8.04 -2.47
N LEU A 49 5.97 7.97 -2.88
CA LEU A 49 6.49 6.82 -3.63
C LEU A 49 6.36 5.52 -2.84
N SER A 50 6.76 5.53 -1.56
CA SER A 50 6.66 4.36 -0.68
C SER A 50 5.20 3.95 -0.46
N PHE A 51 4.31 4.93 -0.25
CA PHE A 51 2.88 4.68 0.00
C PHE A 51 2.19 4.08 -1.23
N VAL A 52 2.45 4.64 -2.42
CA VAL A 52 1.89 4.16 -3.70
C VAL A 52 2.43 2.78 -4.03
N LEU A 53 3.74 2.55 -3.92
CA LEU A 53 4.33 1.23 -4.19
C LEU A 53 3.80 0.17 -3.22
N GLY A 54 3.77 0.47 -1.92
CA GLY A 54 3.22 -0.43 -0.90
C GLY A 54 1.74 -0.73 -1.16
N GLY A 55 0.95 0.29 -1.48
CA GLY A 55 -0.47 0.17 -1.82
C GLY A 55 -0.72 -0.68 -3.07
N CYS A 56 0.07 -0.49 -4.13
CA CYS A 56 -0.01 -1.30 -5.35
C CYS A 56 0.31 -2.77 -5.06
N VAL A 57 1.40 -3.07 -4.34
CA VAL A 57 1.78 -4.44 -3.99
C VAL A 57 0.71 -5.12 -3.14
N LEU A 58 0.16 -4.42 -2.14
CA LEU A 58 -0.94 -4.91 -1.31
C LEU A 58 -2.18 -5.20 -2.15
N SER A 59 -2.60 -4.25 -2.99
CA SER A 59 -3.80 -4.35 -3.82
C SER A 59 -3.71 -5.53 -4.78
N VAL A 60 -2.59 -5.67 -5.48
CA VAL A 60 -2.34 -6.78 -6.39
C VAL A 60 -2.35 -8.12 -5.65
N THR A 61 -1.66 -8.21 -4.50
CA THR A 61 -1.59 -9.46 -3.73
C THR A 61 -2.95 -9.87 -3.16
N LEU A 62 -3.74 -8.90 -2.68
CA LEU A 62 -5.10 -9.13 -2.20
C LEU A 62 -6.03 -9.55 -3.35
N LEU A 63 -5.94 -8.90 -4.51
CA LEU A 63 -6.72 -9.26 -5.69
C LEU A 63 -6.42 -10.68 -6.15
N TYR A 64 -5.14 -11.07 -6.28
CA TYR A 64 -4.76 -12.44 -6.61
C TYR A 64 -5.30 -13.45 -5.59
N ARG A 65 -5.29 -13.11 -4.30
CA ARG A 65 -5.85 -13.95 -3.24
C ARG A 65 -7.37 -14.07 -3.34
N LEU A 66 -8.07 -12.99 -3.63
CA LEU A 66 -9.51 -12.99 -3.85
C LEU A 66 -9.89 -13.81 -5.08
N LEU A 67 -9.22 -13.58 -6.21
CA LEU A 67 -9.46 -14.31 -7.46
C LEU A 67 -9.17 -15.80 -7.34
N SER A 68 -8.12 -16.18 -6.62
CA SER A 68 -7.84 -17.61 -6.35
C SER A 68 -8.91 -18.25 -5.46
N HIS A 69 -9.42 -17.54 -4.46
CA HIS A 69 -10.56 -18.03 -3.68
C HIS A 69 -11.83 -18.20 -4.52
N LEU A 70 -12.14 -17.25 -5.42
CA LEU A 70 -13.30 -17.34 -6.31
C LEU A 70 -13.16 -18.50 -7.31
N LYS A 71 -11.96 -18.72 -7.86
CA LYS A 71 -11.71 -19.83 -8.80
C LYS A 71 -11.82 -21.21 -8.16
N THR A 72 -11.71 -21.29 -6.84
CA THR A 72 -11.83 -22.56 -6.10
C THR A 72 -13.26 -22.81 -5.62
N TYR A 73 -14.23 -21.95 -5.95
CA TYR A 73 -15.63 -22.21 -5.65
C TYR A 73 -16.15 -23.29 -6.61
N PRO A 74 -16.49 -24.50 -6.12
CA PRO A 74 -17.07 -25.52 -6.99
C PRO A 74 -18.41 -25.01 -7.50
N ASP A 75 -18.63 -25.12 -8.82
CA ASP A 75 -19.89 -24.75 -9.44
C ASP A 75 -21.02 -25.58 -8.80
N PRO A 76 -22.04 -24.94 -8.17
CA PRO A 76 -23.14 -25.67 -7.54
C PRO A 76 -24.00 -26.46 -8.53
N SER A 77 -23.80 -26.29 -9.85
CA SER A 77 -24.48 -27.02 -10.92
C SER A 77 -24.07 -28.51 -11.06
N ASP A 78 -22.93 -28.91 -10.49
CA ASP A 78 -22.35 -30.27 -10.67
C ASP A 78 -22.97 -31.36 -9.75
N LYS A 79 -24.08 -31.05 -9.05
CA LYS A 79 -24.73 -31.99 -8.12
C LYS A 79 -26.03 -32.62 -8.63
N SER A 80 -26.30 -32.55 -9.93
CA SER A 80 -27.44 -33.22 -10.56
C SER A 80 -27.01 -34.51 -11.26
N CYS A 81 -26.66 -35.52 -10.46
CA CYS A 81 -26.64 -36.94 -10.84
C CYS A 81 -27.14 -37.75 -9.64
#